data_AF-A0A968FUM4-F1
#
_entry.id   AF-A0A968FUM4-F1
#
_cell.length_a   1.000
_cell.length_b   1.000
_cell.length_c   1.000
_cell.angle_alpha   90.00
_cell.angle_beta   90.00
_cell.angle_gamma   90.00
#
_symmetry.space_group_name_H-M   'P 1'
#
loop_
_entity.id
_entity.type
_entity.pdbx_description
1 polymer ?
#
loop_
_entity_poly.entity_id
_entity_poly.type
_entity_poly.pdbx_seq_one_letter_code
_entity_poly.pdbx_strand_id
1 'polypeptide(L)' 'LNHLFESARRFVLIYASDRDAWGGPHARHVRHRHFTRTVRERFPEWEPAEVIRNPYPGSGNLGQGSFSDFHIFRSASW' A
#
# COMPACT_ATOMS: atom_id res chain seq x y z
N LEU A 1 0.12 -9.39 5.60
CA LEU A 1 -0.71 -8.37 6.28
C LEU A 1 -0.95 -8.74 7.74
N ASN A 2 -1.39 -9.96 8.11
CA ASN A 2 -1.62 -10.34 9.52
C ASN A 2 -0.44 -10.01 10.44
N HIS A 3 0.74 -10.57 10.17
CA HIS A 3 1.94 -10.28 10.97
C HIS A 3 2.30 -8.79 11.04
N LEU A 4 1.99 -8.00 10.01
CA LEU A 4 2.28 -6.57 9.99
C LEU A 4 1.33 -5.80 10.93
N PHE A 5 0.03 -6.09 10.85
CA PHE A 5 -0.99 -5.41 11.66
C PHE A 5 -1.01 -5.91 13.11
N GLU A 6 -0.71 -7.19 13.35
CA GLU A 6 -0.62 -7.78 14.69
C GLU A 6 0.65 -7.35 15.46
N SER A 7 1.72 -6.94 14.77
CA SER A 7 2.97 -6.49 15.42
C SER A 7 3.02 -5.00 15.71
N ALA A 8 2.11 -4.20 15.13
CA ALA A 8 2.09 -2.76 15.29
C ALA A 8 1.15 -2.33 16.42
N ARG A 9 1.52 -1.25 17.14
CA ARG A 9 0.71 -0.73 18.26
C ARG A 9 -0.07 0.53 17.93
N ARG A 10 0.51 1.46 17.16
CA ARG A 10 -0.08 2.79 16.91
C ARG A 10 -0.24 3.10 15.42
N PHE A 11 0.78 2.82 14.62
CA PHE A 11 0.77 3.07 13.18
C PHE A 11 1.29 1.87 12.39
N VAL A 12 0.73 1.67 11.20
CA VAL A 12 1.25 0.80 10.15
C VAL A 12 1.48 1.64 8.91
N LEU A 13 2.70 1.59 8.36
CA LEU A 13 3.07 2.22 7.10
C LEU A 13 3.28 1.14 6.05
N ILE A 14 2.59 1.25 4.91
CA ILE A 14 2.77 0.35 3.77
C ILE A 14 3.16 1.18 2.55
N TYR A 15 4.28 0.82 1.93
CA TYR A 15 4.70 1.33 0.64
C TYR A 15 4.28 0.36 -0.47
N ALA A 16 3.20 0.68 -1.17
CA ALA A 16 2.65 -0.18 -2.22
C ALA A 16 1.77 0.61 -3.20
N SER A 17 1.50 0.02 -4.37
CA SER A 17 0.35 0.44 -5.18
C SER A 17 -0.95 -0.05 -4.55
N ASP A 18 -2.02 0.71 -4.68
CA ASP A 18 -3.36 0.33 -4.24
C ASP A 18 -4.37 0.28 -5.40
N ARG A 19 -4.20 -0.69 -6.29
CA ARG A 19 -5.11 -0.90 -7.44
C ARG A 19 -5.11 -2.36 -7.87
N ASP A 20 -6.22 -2.84 -8.40
CA ASP A 20 -6.27 -4.15 -9.04
C ASP A 20 -5.84 -4.03 -10.50
N ALA A 21 -4.63 -4.47 -10.81
CA ALA A 21 -4.09 -4.43 -12.17
C ALA A 21 -2.99 -5.48 -12.37
N TRP A 22 -2.82 -5.94 -13.61
CA TRP A 22 -1.60 -6.63 -14.01
C TRP A 22 -0.51 -5.61 -14.34
N GLY A 23 0.74 -5.98 -14.14
CA GLY A 23 1.86 -5.18 -14.62
C GLY A 23 1.85 -5.06 -16.14
N GLY A 24 2.60 -4.07 -16.64
CA GLY A 24 2.70 -3.81 -18.08
C GLY A 24 3.37 -4.93 -18.88
N PRO A 25 3.52 -4.76 -20.20
CA PRO A 25 4.08 -5.78 -21.10
C PRO A 25 5.43 -6.37 -20.64
N HIS A 26 6.27 -5.53 -20.02
CA HIS A 26 7.61 -5.90 -19.52
C HIS A 26 7.63 -6.33 -18.04
N ALA A 27 6.48 -6.30 -17.36
CA ALA A 27 6.35 -6.59 -15.94
C ALA A 27 5.14 -7.49 -15.64
N ARG A 28 4.82 -8.44 -16.54
CA ARG A 28 3.65 -9.33 -16.42
C ARG A 28 3.63 -10.15 -15.13
N HIS A 29 4.80 -10.40 -14.52
CA HIS A 29 4.93 -11.08 -13.23
C HIS A 29 4.44 -10.22 -12.04
N VAL A 30 4.27 -8.90 -12.24
CA VAL A 30 3.78 -7.99 -11.21
C VAL A 30 2.25 -8.05 -11.16
N ARG A 31 1.70 -8.29 -9.98
CA ARG A 31 0.27 -8.19 -9.70
C ARG A 31 0.03 -7.09 -8.67
N HIS A 32 -0.53 -5.97 -9.14
CA HIS A 32 -1.06 -4.94 -8.25
C HIS A 32 -2.35 -5.45 -7.62
N ARG A 33 -2.52 -5.17 -6.33
CA ARG A 33 -3.71 -5.52 -5.56
C ARG A 33 -4.22 -4.27 -4.87
N HIS A 34 -5.53 -4.11 -4.82
CA HIS A 34 -6.18 -3.08 -4.02
C HIS A 34 -6.13 -3.49 -2.53
N PHE A 35 -4.94 -3.39 -1.92
CA PHE A 35 -4.70 -3.90 -0.58
C PHE A 35 -5.45 -3.11 0.50
N THR A 36 -5.77 -1.82 0.29
CA THR A 36 -6.53 -1.05 1.29
C THR A 36 -7.95 -1.58 1.45
N ARG A 37 -8.53 -2.21 0.42
CA ARG A 37 -9.79 -2.95 0.52
C ARG A 37 -9.61 -4.15 1.47
N THR A 38 -8.57 -4.95 1.24
CA THR A 38 -8.24 -6.09 2.12
C THR A 38 -7.97 -5.64 3.56
N VAL A 39 -7.36 -4.46 3.76
CA VAL A 39 -7.15 -3.92 5.11
C VAL A 39 -8.48 -3.62 5.79
N ARG A 40 -9.36 -2.86 5.11
CA ARG A 40 -10.69 -2.52 5.62
C ARG A 40 -11.54 -3.74 5.97
N GLU A 41 -11.46 -4.79 5.17
CA GLU A 41 -12.25 -6.02 5.36
C GLU A 41 -11.72 -6.91 6.51
N ARG A 42 -10.41 -6.93 6.73
CA ARG A 42 -9.75 -7.92 7.62
C ARG A 42 -9.19 -7.35 8.91
N PHE A 43 -8.93 -6.05 8.97
CA PHE A 43 -8.36 -5.36 10.12
C PHE A 43 -9.20 -4.11 10.44
N PRO A 44 -10.49 -4.27 10.79
CA PRO A 44 -11.42 -3.15 11.01
C PRO A 44 -11.02 -2.22 12.17
N GLU A 45 -10.12 -2.66 13.05
CA GLU A 45 -9.53 -1.87 14.13
C GLU A 45 -8.45 -0.88 13.68
N TRP A 46 -8.12 -0.88 12.38
CA TRP A 46 -7.15 0.04 11.77
C TRP A 46 -7.83 0.99 10.80
N GLU A 47 -7.70 2.29 11.07
CA GLU A 47 -8.29 3.36 10.28
C GLU A 47 -7.25 3.93 9.29
N PRO A 48 -7.65 4.26 8.05
CA PRO A 48 -6.80 5.06 7.16
C PRO A 48 -6.51 6.42 7.80
N ALA A 49 -5.24 6.75 7.97
CA ALA A 49 -4.83 8.02 8.56
C ALA A 49 -4.36 9.02 7.51
N GLU A 50 -3.49 8.59 6.59
CA GLU A 50 -2.90 9.46 5.57
C GLU A 50 -2.40 8.65 4.37
N VAL A 51 -2.38 9.27 3.20
CA VAL A 51 -1.64 8.78 2.03
C VAL A 51 -0.64 9.84 1.60
N ILE A 52 0.64 9.56 1.78
CA ILE A 52 1.71 10.43 1.32
C ILE A 52 2.11 9.99 -0.08
N ARG A 53 1.96 10.92 -1.04
CA ARG A 53 2.37 10.69 -2.42
C ARG A 53 3.86 10.46 -2.48
N ASN A 54 4.28 9.44 -3.24
CA ASN A 54 5.69 9.21 -3.49
C ASN A 54 6.27 10.40 -4.29
N PRO A 55 7.33 11.08 -3.79
CA PRO A 55 7.95 12.21 -4.50
C PRO A 55 8.66 11.79 -5.79
N TYR A 56 8.89 10.49 -5.99
CA TYR A 56 9.46 9.91 -7.19
C TYR A 56 8.48 8.92 -7.84
N PRO A 57 7.36 9.41 -8.41
CA PRO A 57 6.41 8.55 -9.09
C PRO A 57 7.05 7.91 -10.32
N GLY A 58 6.66 6.68 -10.64
CA GLY A 58 7.14 5.98 -11.83
C GLY A 58 6.75 6.76 -13.11
N SER A 59 7.74 7.15 -13.90
CA SER A 59 7.56 7.99 -15.11
C SER A 59 7.36 7.17 -16.40
N GLY A 60 7.24 5.85 -16.30
CA GLY A 60 7.19 4.94 -17.47
C GLY A 60 8.57 4.60 -18.05
N ASN A 61 9.63 5.32 -17.64
CA ASN A 61 11.01 4.94 -17.93
C ASN A 61 11.45 3.82 -16.99
N LEU A 62 11.99 2.73 -17.57
CA LEU A 62 12.47 1.58 -16.82
C LEU A 62 13.56 2.02 -15.81
N GLY A 63 13.37 1.67 -14.54
CA GLY A 63 14.35 1.91 -13.47
C GLY A 63 14.28 3.27 -12.76
N GLN A 64 13.32 4.14 -13.10
CA GLN A 64 13.14 5.43 -12.41
C GLN A 64 11.80 5.51 -11.67
N GLY A 65 11.87 5.87 -10.39
CA GLY A 65 10.70 6.04 -9.53
C GLY A 65 9.94 4.74 -9.27
N SER A 66 8.73 4.87 -8.71
CA SER A 66 7.90 3.74 -8.36
C SER A 66 6.41 4.09 -8.43
N PHE A 67 5.59 3.09 -8.75
CA PHE A 67 4.13 3.18 -8.81
C PHE A 67 3.45 3.13 -7.44
N SER A 68 4.23 3.13 -6.36
CA SER A 68 3.73 2.98 -4.99
C SER A 68 3.67 4.32 -4.28
N ASP A 69 2.66 4.50 -3.44
CA ASP A 69 2.54 5.60 -2.48
C ASP A 69 2.74 5.05 -1.05
N PHE A 70 2.87 5.95 -0.06
CA PHE A 70 2.92 5.56 1.35
C PHE A 70 1.52 5.64 1.94
N HIS A 71 1.01 4.52 2.42
CA HIS A 71 -0.29 4.43 3.08
C HIS A 71 -0.08 4.25 4.58
N ILE A 72 -0.61 5.17 5.38
CA ILE A 72 -0.54 5.16 6.83
C ILE A 72 -1.90 4.76 7.39
N PHE A 73 -1.89 3.77 8.28
CA PHE A 73 -3.03 3.38 9.07
C PHE A 73 -2.74 3.64 10.54
N ARG A 74 -3.75 4.07 11.28
CA ARG A 74 -3.70 4.28 12.74
C ARG A 74 -4.59 3.27 13.42
N SER A 75 -4.15 2.73 14.56
CA SER A 75 -5.04 1.92 15.39
C SER A 75 -6.15 2.79 15.97
N ALA A 76 -7.40 2.36 15.87
CA ALA A 76 -8.56 3.08 16.43
C ALA A 76 -8.53 3.21 17.96
N SER A 77 -7.66 2.44 18.63
CA SER A 77 -7.47 2.46 20.08
C SER A 77 -6.54 3.58 20.60
N TRP A 78 -6.05 4.47 19.71
CA TRP A 78 -5.08 5.54 20.01
C TRP A 78 -5.46 6.93 19.50
#